data_AF-A0A349KUY7-F1
#
_entry.id   AF-A0A349KUY7-F1
#
_cell.length_a   1.000
_cell.length_b   1.000
_cell.length_c   1.000
_cell.angle_alpha   90.00
_cell.angle_beta   90.00
_cell.angle_gamma   90.00
#
_symmetry.space_group_name_H-M   'P 1'
#
loop_
_entity.id
_entity.type
_entity.pdbx_description
1 polymer ?
#
loop_
_entity_poly.entity_id
_entity_poly.type
_entity_poly.pdbx_seq_one_letter_code
_entity_poly.pdbx_strand_id
1 'polypeptide(L)'
;MIKKILAGLLMSLSTAAALAVPLGSQSVLVVEDGTGKILLEKNSTAVVPIASLTKLMTAMVVLDAKPNMNAPISIDEKDVDMLKHSTSRVPVGTTLSRHDALQLALMSSDNRAAASLARTYPGGITAFAVAVNAKIKALGMTQTVMEEPTGLSPNNKSTATDLIKMATAASAYPDIRRITTDSSDTININGREVEYHNSNRLVGAKGWEIGLSKTGYTLEAGRCLIMRIKSAGKNATLVLLNARASSARVLDALNIRRFLAGGSETAQPKVLLASTRHHRRVIAILKPNRHHRRVAP
;
A
#
# COMPACT_ATOMS: atom_id res chain seq x y z
N MET A 1 31.70 -60.41 -37.53
CA MET A 1 32.41 -59.12 -37.31
C MET A 1 31.46 -57.98 -37.65
N ILE A 2 31.50 -56.91 -36.85
CA ILE A 2 30.83 -55.60 -37.03
C ILE A 2 29.36 -55.52 -36.59
N LYS A 3 29.16 -55.22 -35.29
CA LYS A 3 27.95 -54.59 -34.75
C LYS A 3 28.06 -53.08 -34.99
N LYS A 4 27.08 -52.47 -35.68
CA LYS A 4 26.98 -51.02 -35.87
C LYS A 4 26.55 -50.37 -34.55
N ILE A 5 27.41 -49.52 -34.00
CA ILE A 5 27.11 -48.68 -32.83
C ILE A 5 26.49 -47.38 -33.35
N LEU A 6 25.23 -47.14 -32.98
CA LEU A 6 24.54 -45.88 -33.20
C LEU A 6 24.88 -44.95 -32.03
N ALA A 7 25.71 -43.93 -32.28
CA ALA A 7 26.02 -42.90 -31.31
C ALA A 7 24.87 -41.88 -31.28
N GLY A 8 24.00 -42.00 -30.28
CA GLY A 8 23.00 -40.98 -29.96
C GLY A 8 23.65 -39.84 -29.18
N LEU A 9 23.83 -38.69 -29.83
CA LEU A 9 24.22 -37.44 -29.17
C LEU A 9 22.98 -36.84 -28.50
N LEU A 10 22.74 -37.16 -27.23
CA LEU A 10 21.79 -36.41 -26.40
C LEU A 10 22.43 -35.08 -25.99
N MET A 11 22.09 -34.00 -26.68
CA MET A 11 22.27 -32.65 -26.15
C MET A 11 21.35 -32.45 -24.95
N SER A 12 21.93 -32.32 -23.77
CA SER A 12 21.23 -31.90 -22.56
C SER A 12 20.84 -30.42 -22.68
N LEU A 13 19.57 -30.13 -23.00
CA LEU A 13 19.00 -28.82 -22.72
C LEU A 13 18.80 -28.71 -21.20
N SER A 14 19.75 -28.09 -20.50
CA SER A 14 19.48 -27.52 -19.18
C SER A 14 18.58 -26.30 -19.36
N THR A 15 17.27 -26.51 -19.35
CA THR A 15 16.31 -25.44 -19.08
C THR A 15 16.48 -25.02 -17.62
N ALA A 16 17.31 -24.01 -17.38
CA ALA A 16 17.24 -23.24 -16.14
C ALA A 16 15.85 -22.60 -16.09
N ALA A 17 14.90 -23.25 -15.42
CA ALA A 17 13.61 -22.67 -15.12
C ALA A 17 13.88 -21.41 -14.31
N ALA A 18 13.67 -20.23 -14.91
CA ALA A 18 13.67 -18.98 -14.19
C ALA A 18 12.60 -19.10 -13.10
N LEU A 19 13.02 -19.23 -11.84
CA LEU A 19 12.11 -19.38 -10.70
C LEU A 19 11.21 -18.15 -10.64
N ALA A 20 9.92 -18.34 -10.91
CA ALA A 20 8.93 -17.27 -10.87
C ALA A 20 8.81 -16.74 -9.44
N VAL A 21 8.95 -15.42 -9.26
CA VAL A 21 8.73 -14.78 -7.94
C VAL A 21 7.26 -14.97 -7.54
N PRO A 22 6.95 -15.61 -6.40
CA PRO A 22 5.56 -15.84 -6.01
C PRO A 22 4.92 -14.52 -5.58
N LEU A 23 3.82 -14.14 -6.26
CA LEU A 23 3.12 -12.87 -6.09
C LEU A 23 1.61 -13.08 -5.91
N GLY A 24 1.05 -12.59 -4.80
CA GLY A 24 -0.37 -12.64 -4.45
C GLY A 24 -1.21 -11.49 -5.00
N SER A 25 -0.58 -10.36 -5.34
CA SER A 25 -1.23 -9.23 -6.02
C SER A 25 -1.64 -9.62 -7.45
N GLN A 26 -2.79 -9.12 -7.92
CA GLN A 26 -3.29 -9.46 -9.26
C GLN A 26 -2.60 -8.67 -10.38
N SER A 27 -2.14 -7.45 -10.08
CA SER A 27 -1.30 -6.66 -10.97
C SER A 27 -0.06 -6.18 -10.23
N VAL A 28 1.10 -6.36 -10.85
CA VAL A 28 2.43 -6.04 -10.32
C VAL A 28 3.28 -5.43 -11.43
N LEU A 29 3.97 -4.36 -11.09
CA LEU A 29 5.07 -3.85 -11.91
C LEU A 29 6.21 -3.40 -11.00
N VAL A 30 7.42 -3.83 -11.32
CA VAL A 30 8.66 -3.40 -10.65
C VAL A 30 9.61 -2.91 -11.73
N VAL A 31 10.08 -1.68 -11.59
CA VAL A 31 11.05 -1.07 -12.50
C VAL A 31 12.31 -0.66 -11.74
N GLU A 32 13.45 -0.75 -12.40
CA GLU A 32 14.69 -0.15 -11.94
C GLU A 32 14.63 1.36 -12.14
N ASP A 33 14.91 2.12 -11.08
CA ASP A 33 14.95 3.58 -11.16
C ASP A 33 16.17 4.02 -12.01
N GLY A 34 16.00 5.09 -12.81
CA GLY A 34 17.05 5.64 -13.67
C GLY A 34 17.11 5.01 -15.06
N THR A 35 17.11 3.68 -15.16
CA THR A 35 17.10 2.99 -16.48
C THR A 35 15.68 2.75 -17.00
N GLY A 36 14.69 2.66 -16.11
CA GLY A 36 13.32 2.29 -16.47
C GLY A 36 13.16 0.81 -16.84
N LYS A 37 14.18 -0.01 -16.65
CA LYS A 37 14.15 -1.44 -16.97
C LYS A 37 13.06 -2.14 -16.15
N ILE A 38 12.17 -2.85 -16.82
CA ILE A 38 11.19 -3.71 -16.18
C ILE A 38 11.92 -4.92 -15.56
N LEU A 39 11.76 -5.09 -14.25
CA LEU A 39 12.38 -6.16 -13.47
C LEU A 39 11.40 -7.30 -13.18
N LEU A 40 10.15 -6.96 -12.88
CA LEU A 40 9.06 -7.92 -12.68
C LEU A 40 7.76 -7.31 -13.21
N GLU A 41 6.95 -8.13 -13.86
CA GLU A 41 5.69 -7.70 -14.46
C GLU A 41 4.63 -8.79 -14.37
N LYS A 42 3.41 -8.39 -14.00
CA LYS A 42 2.22 -9.24 -14.00
C LYS A 42 1.00 -8.35 -14.22
N ASN A 43 0.27 -8.53 -15.33
CA ASN A 43 -0.95 -7.77 -15.64
C ASN A 43 -0.82 -6.25 -15.42
N SER A 44 0.33 -5.67 -15.78
CA SER A 44 0.69 -4.28 -15.45
C SER A 44 -0.24 -3.24 -16.08
N THR A 45 -0.88 -3.59 -17.19
CA THR A 45 -1.78 -2.73 -17.98
C THR A 45 -3.26 -2.88 -17.61
N ALA A 46 -3.60 -3.71 -16.63
CA ALA A 46 -4.98 -3.88 -16.16
C ALA A 46 -5.48 -2.59 -15.49
N VAL A 47 -6.60 -2.05 -15.98
CA VAL A 47 -7.25 -0.86 -15.41
C VAL A 47 -8.11 -1.27 -14.23
N VAL A 48 -7.69 -0.92 -13.02
CA VAL A 48 -8.34 -1.33 -11.77
C VAL A 48 -8.50 -0.16 -10.80
N PRO A 49 -9.45 -0.21 -9.85
CA PRO A 49 -9.54 0.78 -8.79
C PRO A 49 -8.24 0.81 -7.97
N ILE A 50 -7.77 2.01 -7.63
CA ILE A 50 -6.44 2.19 -6.98
C ILE A 50 -6.51 2.62 -5.52
N ALA A 51 -7.71 2.79 -4.99
CA ALA A 51 -7.94 3.26 -3.64
C ALA A 51 -7.08 4.52 -3.32
N SER A 52 -6.62 4.63 -2.08
CA SER A 52 -5.84 5.78 -1.58
C SER A 52 -4.45 5.98 -2.21
N LEU A 53 -4.03 5.18 -3.19
CA LEU A 53 -2.89 5.57 -4.04
C LEU A 53 -3.17 6.91 -4.74
N THR A 54 -4.45 7.22 -5.00
CA THR A 54 -4.97 8.52 -5.44
C THR A 54 -4.34 9.70 -4.68
N LYS A 55 -4.09 9.57 -3.37
CA LYS A 55 -3.63 10.70 -2.55
C LYS A 55 -2.22 11.19 -2.91
N LEU A 56 -1.42 10.39 -3.62
CA LEU A 56 -0.17 10.89 -4.20
C LEU A 56 -0.44 11.93 -5.30
N MET A 57 -1.46 11.71 -6.15
CA MET A 57 -1.90 12.71 -7.13
C MET A 57 -2.41 13.97 -6.44
N THR A 58 -3.26 13.82 -5.44
CA THR A 58 -3.77 14.93 -4.62
C THR A 58 -2.64 15.77 -4.04
N ALA A 59 -1.64 15.12 -3.45
CA ALA A 59 -0.48 15.80 -2.89
C ALA A 59 0.33 16.56 -3.94
N MET A 60 0.63 15.94 -5.09
CA MET A 60 1.36 16.62 -6.17
C MET A 60 0.62 17.87 -6.64
N VAL A 61 -0.69 17.74 -6.91
CA VAL A 61 -1.52 18.85 -7.39
C VAL A 61 -1.59 19.99 -6.37
N VAL A 62 -1.78 19.67 -5.09
CA VAL A 62 -1.77 20.68 -4.02
C VAL A 62 -0.43 21.41 -3.95
N LEU A 63 0.69 20.68 -3.99
CA LEU A 63 2.02 21.26 -3.90
C LEU A 63 2.40 22.09 -5.13
N ASP A 64 1.93 21.71 -6.32
CA ASP A 64 2.17 22.46 -7.57
C ASP A 64 1.57 23.87 -7.53
N ALA A 65 0.47 24.05 -6.79
CA ALA A 65 -0.14 25.36 -6.58
C ALA A 65 0.68 26.28 -5.65
N LYS A 66 1.80 25.79 -5.10
CA LYS A 66 2.69 26.49 -4.15
C LYS A 66 1.93 27.22 -3.04
N PRO A 67 1.01 26.54 -2.34
CA PRO A 67 0.19 27.17 -1.33
C PRO A 67 1.03 27.55 -0.10
N ASN A 68 0.53 28.48 0.71
CA ASN A 68 1.10 28.67 2.05
C ASN A 68 0.84 27.42 2.91
N MET A 69 1.88 26.66 3.23
CA MET A 69 1.77 25.40 3.98
C MET A 69 1.39 25.60 5.45
N ASN A 70 1.58 26.79 6.00
CA ASN A 70 1.17 27.16 7.35
C ASN A 70 -0.26 27.70 7.41
N ALA A 71 -0.92 27.90 6.25
CA ALA A 71 -2.28 28.40 6.24
C ALA A 71 -3.24 27.38 6.89
N PRO A 72 -4.20 27.84 7.69
CA PRO A 72 -5.18 26.98 8.33
C PRO A 72 -6.15 26.38 7.30
N ILE A 73 -6.51 25.12 7.52
CA ILE A 73 -7.55 24.37 6.83
C ILE A 73 -8.49 23.82 7.88
N SER A 74 -9.76 24.22 7.83
CA SER A 74 -10.80 23.65 8.69
C SER A 74 -11.45 22.45 8.01
N ILE A 75 -11.55 21.34 8.75
CA ILE A 75 -12.31 20.15 8.36
C ILE A 75 -13.80 20.47 8.45
N ASP A 76 -14.50 20.31 7.35
CA ASP A 76 -15.93 20.61 7.17
C ASP A 76 -16.74 19.30 7.10
N GLU A 77 -18.05 19.38 7.31
CA GLU A 77 -18.99 18.27 7.05
C GLU A 77 -18.86 17.74 5.62
N LYS A 78 -18.54 18.63 4.66
CA LYS A 78 -18.30 18.26 3.25
C LYS A 78 -17.08 17.35 3.05
N ASP A 79 -16.18 17.26 4.03
CA ASP A 79 -15.00 16.39 3.96
C ASP A 79 -15.30 14.97 4.48
N VAL A 80 -16.48 14.75 5.07
CA VAL A 80 -16.90 13.46 5.61
C VAL A 80 -17.21 12.49 4.47
N ASP A 81 -16.65 11.29 4.56
CA ASP A 81 -16.94 10.22 3.62
C ASP A 81 -18.37 9.70 3.78
N MET A 82 -19.21 10.03 2.79
CA MET A 82 -20.58 9.54 2.67
C MET A 82 -20.72 8.35 1.69
N LEU A 83 -19.62 7.91 1.06
CA LEU A 83 -19.61 6.85 0.06
C LEU A 83 -19.27 5.49 0.66
N LYS A 84 -18.21 5.41 1.47
CA LYS A 84 -17.74 4.16 2.11
C LYS A 84 -17.84 4.21 3.63
N HIS A 85 -18.28 5.33 4.20
CA HIS A 85 -18.40 5.55 5.65
C HIS A 85 -17.09 5.25 6.41
N SER A 86 -15.95 5.60 5.81
CA SER A 86 -14.64 5.46 6.44
C SER A 86 -14.51 6.35 7.67
N THR A 87 -13.78 5.85 8.66
CA THR A 87 -13.52 6.58 9.89
C THR A 87 -12.31 7.50 9.73
N SER A 88 -12.31 8.60 10.48
CA SER A 88 -11.19 9.52 10.62
C SER A 88 -11.06 9.92 12.08
N ARG A 89 -9.81 10.01 12.55
CA ARG A 89 -9.49 10.52 13.89
C ARG A 89 -9.40 12.05 13.93
N VAL A 90 -9.67 12.71 12.81
CA VAL A 90 -9.75 14.17 12.71
C VAL A 90 -11.23 14.58 12.73
N PRO A 91 -11.75 15.13 13.84
CA PRO A 91 -13.15 15.56 13.93
C PRO A 91 -13.49 16.70 12.96
N VAL A 92 -14.75 16.80 12.57
CA VAL A 92 -15.27 18.00 11.91
C VAL A 92 -15.11 19.20 12.85
N GLY A 93 -14.81 20.37 12.28
CA GLY A 93 -14.49 21.59 13.01
C GLY A 93 -13.01 21.71 13.42
N THR A 94 -12.21 20.64 13.25
CA THR A 94 -10.76 20.72 13.49
C THR A 94 -10.12 21.67 12.49
N THR A 95 -9.25 22.55 12.98
CA THR A 95 -8.39 23.37 12.12
C THR A 95 -6.97 22.83 12.17
N LEU A 96 -6.45 22.47 11.00
CA LEU A 96 -5.09 21.96 10.80
C LEU A 96 -4.28 22.97 10.01
N SER A 97 -2.95 22.96 10.13
CA SER A 97 -2.13 23.56 9.08
C SER A 97 -2.27 22.75 7.79
N ARG A 98 -2.08 23.39 6.63
CA ARG A 98 -2.06 22.67 5.35
C ARG A 98 -0.97 21.60 5.31
N HIS A 99 0.15 21.85 5.99
CA HIS A 99 1.20 20.86 6.23
C HIS A 99 0.68 19.61 6.95
N ASP A 100 -0.04 19.77 8.06
CA ASP A 100 -0.55 18.63 8.85
C ASP A 100 -1.66 17.88 8.10
N ALA A 101 -2.52 18.59 7.37
CA ALA A 101 -3.49 17.95 6.49
C ALA A 101 -2.78 17.08 5.42
N LEU A 102 -1.68 17.56 4.84
CA LEU A 102 -0.89 16.78 3.89
C LEU A 102 -0.19 15.59 4.57
N GLN A 103 0.35 15.79 5.78
CA GLN A 103 0.95 14.74 6.62
C GLN A 103 -0.04 13.59 6.83
N LEU A 104 -1.24 13.91 7.32
CA LEU A 104 -2.30 12.94 7.61
C LEU A 104 -2.81 12.22 6.36
N ALA A 105 -2.99 12.95 5.26
CA ALA A 105 -3.45 12.39 4.00
C ALA A 105 -2.47 11.36 3.42
N LEU A 106 -1.16 11.58 3.52
CA LEU A 106 -0.18 10.69 2.93
C LEU A 106 0.29 9.60 3.90
N MET A 107 0.66 9.95 5.13
CA MET A 107 1.21 9.03 6.14
C MET A 107 0.14 8.05 6.63
N SER A 108 -0.94 8.57 7.22
CA SER A 108 -2.03 7.75 7.78
C SER A 108 -3.18 7.49 6.83
N SER A 109 -3.12 8.04 5.62
CA SER A 109 -4.13 7.86 4.58
C SER A 109 -5.51 8.45 4.94
N ASP A 110 -5.55 9.51 5.76
CA ASP A 110 -6.79 10.12 6.24
C ASP A 110 -7.60 10.74 5.09
N ASN A 111 -8.89 10.39 5.01
CA ASN A 111 -9.77 10.82 3.92
C ASN A 111 -10.27 12.27 4.10
N ARG A 112 -10.56 12.69 5.33
CA ARG A 112 -11.04 14.06 5.60
C ARG A 112 -9.93 15.07 5.30
N ALA A 113 -8.71 14.75 5.70
CA ALA A 113 -7.55 15.57 5.38
C ALA A 113 -7.37 15.73 3.85
N ALA A 114 -7.42 14.62 3.10
CA ALA A 114 -7.32 14.66 1.63
C ALA A 114 -8.47 15.41 0.94
N ALA A 115 -9.71 15.22 1.42
CA ALA A 115 -10.87 15.95 0.91
C ALA A 115 -10.77 17.45 1.18
N SER A 116 -10.36 17.84 2.39
CA SER A 116 -10.19 19.25 2.79
C SER A 116 -9.12 19.96 1.96
N LEU A 117 -8.01 19.28 1.64
CA LEU A 117 -6.95 19.81 0.78
C LEU A 117 -7.47 20.14 -0.63
N ALA A 118 -8.31 19.27 -1.19
CA ALA A 118 -8.90 19.48 -2.51
C ALA A 118 -10.01 20.54 -2.50
N ARG A 119 -10.87 20.53 -1.46
CA ARG A 119 -11.94 21.52 -1.29
C ARG A 119 -11.39 22.94 -1.11
N THR A 120 -10.28 23.08 -0.38
CA THR A 120 -9.62 24.37 -0.10
C THR A 120 -8.49 24.69 -1.06
N TYR A 121 -8.36 23.95 -2.15
CA TYR A 121 -7.45 24.26 -3.26
C TYR A 121 -7.77 25.65 -3.84
N PRO A 122 -6.80 26.43 -4.33
CA PRO A 122 -7.08 27.70 -5.00
C PRO A 122 -8.06 27.53 -6.18
N GLY A 123 -9.22 28.20 -6.12
CA GLY A 123 -10.31 28.00 -7.09
C GLY A 123 -11.27 26.85 -6.74
N GLY A 124 -11.11 26.23 -5.58
CA GLY A 124 -11.98 25.19 -5.03
C GLY A 124 -11.85 23.84 -5.74
N ILE A 125 -12.79 22.94 -5.43
CA ILE A 125 -12.79 21.55 -5.90
C ILE A 125 -12.85 21.43 -7.43
N THR A 126 -13.52 22.36 -8.12
CA THR A 126 -13.59 22.37 -9.59
C THR A 126 -12.21 22.67 -10.19
N ALA A 127 -11.49 23.66 -9.67
CA ALA A 127 -10.13 23.97 -10.11
C ALA A 127 -9.16 22.82 -9.78
N PHE A 128 -9.34 22.18 -8.61
CA PHE A 128 -8.58 20.99 -8.25
C PHE A 128 -8.77 19.85 -9.26
N ALA A 129 -10.02 19.55 -9.66
CA ALA A 129 -10.32 18.51 -10.64
C ALA A 129 -9.69 18.81 -12.02
N VAL A 130 -9.69 20.08 -12.44
CA VAL A 130 -9.00 20.51 -13.66
C VAL A 130 -7.49 20.28 -13.54
N ALA A 131 -6.89 20.63 -12.40
CA ALA A 131 -5.46 20.45 -12.15
C ALA A 131 -5.05 18.96 -12.09
N VAL A 132 -5.87 18.10 -11.49
CA VAL A 132 -5.68 16.63 -11.53
C VAL A 132 -5.66 16.12 -12.96
N ASN A 133 -6.66 16.48 -13.78
CA ASN A 133 -6.72 16.06 -15.17
C ASN A 133 -5.53 16.58 -16.00
N ALA A 134 -5.11 17.82 -15.75
CA ALA A 134 -3.91 18.39 -16.38
C ALA A 134 -2.65 17.61 -15.99
N LYS A 135 -2.50 17.23 -14.72
CA LYS A 135 -1.36 16.43 -14.25
C LYS A 135 -1.38 15.01 -14.82
N ILE A 136 -2.53 14.33 -14.86
CA ILE A 136 -2.67 13.01 -15.51
C ILE A 136 -2.17 13.05 -16.96
N LYS A 137 -2.58 14.08 -17.73
CA LYS A 137 -2.12 14.29 -19.11
C LYS A 137 -0.63 14.59 -19.19
N ALA A 138 -0.12 15.49 -18.34
CA ALA A 138 1.29 15.86 -18.31
C ALA A 138 2.22 14.69 -17.97
N LEU A 139 1.74 13.74 -17.16
CA LEU A 139 2.46 12.51 -16.83
C LEU A 139 2.28 11.40 -17.88
N GLY A 140 1.48 11.61 -18.94
CA GLY A 140 1.20 10.61 -19.95
C GLY A 140 0.47 9.38 -19.40
N MET A 141 -0.35 9.55 -18.36
CA MET A 141 -1.09 8.48 -17.69
C MET A 141 -2.41 8.18 -18.43
N THR A 142 -2.32 7.64 -19.64
CA THR A 142 -3.45 7.54 -20.58
C THR A 142 -4.54 6.56 -20.16
N GLN A 143 -4.26 5.66 -19.22
CA GLN A 143 -5.20 4.66 -18.70
C GLN A 143 -5.66 4.99 -17.28
N THR A 144 -5.56 6.27 -16.89
CA THR A 144 -5.87 6.76 -15.55
C THR A 144 -7.04 7.71 -15.55
N VAL A 145 -7.97 7.50 -14.62
CA VAL A 145 -9.07 8.43 -14.29
C VAL A 145 -9.11 8.61 -12.78
N MET A 146 -9.25 9.85 -12.32
CA MET A 146 -9.48 10.17 -10.91
C MET A 146 -10.58 11.23 -10.82
N GLU A 147 -11.71 10.88 -10.22
CA GLU A 147 -12.87 11.78 -10.08
C GLU A 147 -12.90 12.48 -8.71
N GLU A 148 -12.16 11.96 -7.73
CA GLU A 148 -12.15 12.49 -6.36
C GLU A 148 -10.76 12.32 -5.68
N PRO A 149 -10.45 13.09 -4.61
CA PRO A 149 -9.07 13.25 -4.11
C PRO A 149 -8.60 12.17 -3.12
N THR A 150 -9.47 11.27 -2.68
CA THR A 150 -9.24 10.35 -1.57
C THR A 150 -8.97 8.91 -2.02
N GLY A 151 -9.53 8.50 -3.16
CA GLY A 151 -9.52 7.12 -3.63
C GLY A 151 -10.64 6.24 -3.05
N LEU A 152 -11.69 6.83 -2.50
CA LEU A 152 -12.88 6.11 -2.06
C LEU A 152 -13.76 5.67 -3.23
N SER A 153 -13.74 6.43 -4.34
CA SER A 153 -14.49 6.06 -5.53
C SER A 153 -13.87 4.85 -6.22
N PRO A 154 -14.67 3.83 -6.59
CA PRO A 154 -14.19 2.74 -7.45
C PRO A 154 -13.86 3.21 -8.88
N ASN A 155 -14.25 4.44 -9.27
CA ASN A 155 -13.93 5.03 -10.56
C ASN A 155 -12.56 5.71 -10.59
N ASN A 156 -11.92 5.92 -9.44
CA ASN A 156 -10.50 6.23 -9.39
C ASN A 156 -9.72 4.99 -9.81
N LYS A 157 -9.37 4.91 -11.09
CA LYS A 157 -8.77 3.74 -11.74
C LYS A 157 -7.47 4.11 -12.43
N SER A 158 -6.55 3.17 -12.48
CA SER A 158 -5.26 3.29 -13.18
C SER A 158 -4.73 1.89 -13.50
N THR A 159 -3.57 1.86 -14.15
CA THR A 159 -2.75 0.68 -14.37
C THR A 159 -1.49 0.74 -13.50
N ALA A 160 -0.82 -0.40 -13.29
CA ALA A 160 0.48 -0.39 -12.62
C ALA A 160 1.52 0.42 -13.41
N THR A 161 1.47 0.35 -14.75
CA THR A 161 2.32 1.14 -15.65
C THR A 161 2.17 2.64 -15.44
N ASP A 162 0.94 3.16 -15.35
CA ASP A 162 0.72 4.59 -15.10
C ASP A 162 1.10 4.98 -13.67
N LEU A 163 0.87 4.11 -12.70
CA LEU A 163 1.23 4.38 -11.31
C LEU A 163 2.76 4.42 -11.08
N ILE A 164 3.56 3.74 -11.91
CA ILE A 164 5.02 3.94 -11.92
C ILE A 164 5.34 5.40 -12.31
N LYS A 165 4.71 5.95 -13.34
CA LYS A 165 4.90 7.36 -13.74
C LYS A 165 4.52 8.31 -12.61
N MET A 166 3.38 8.05 -11.96
CA MET A 166 2.93 8.81 -10.79
C MET A 166 3.93 8.74 -9.63
N ALA A 167 4.45 7.55 -9.29
CA ALA A 167 5.42 7.37 -8.22
C ALA A 167 6.77 8.04 -8.53
N THR A 168 7.22 7.97 -9.79
CA THR A 168 8.41 8.66 -10.26
C THR A 168 8.25 10.17 -10.13
N ALA A 169 7.14 10.74 -10.60
CA ALA A 169 6.86 12.17 -10.46
C ALA A 169 6.74 12.60 -9.00
N ALA A 170 5.97 11.87 -8.19
CA ALA A 170 5.75 12.16 -6.78
C ALA A 170 7.05 12.17 -5.96
N SER A 171 8.03 11.36 -6.36
CA SER A 171 9.34 11.36 -5.70
C SER A 171 10.13 12.65 -5.86
N ALA A 172 9.82 13.51 -6.84
CA ALA A 172 10.54 14.75 -7.02
C ALA A 172 10.21 15.77 -5.91
N TYR A 173 9.09 15.58 -5.23
CA TYR A 173 8.59 16.46 -4.17
C TYR A 173 9.20 16.08 -2.83
N PRO A 174 10.05 16.94 -2.21
CA PRO A 174 10.68 16.65 -0.92
C PRO A 174 9.67 16.34 0.19
N ASP A 175 8.55 17.09 0.23
CA ASP A 175 7.49 16.88 1.21
C ASP A 175 6.84 15.50 1.07
N ILE A 176 6.51 15.08 -0.16
CA ILE A 176 5.93 13.74 -0.38
C ILE A 176 6.90 12.66 0.08
N ARG A 177 8.19 12.76 -0.27
CA ARG A 177 9.19 11.79 0.18
C ARG A 177 9.23 11.71 1.70
N ARG A 178 9.43 12.85 2.38
CA ARG A 178 9.47 12.94 3.85
C ARG A 178 8.23 12.30 4.47
N ILE A 179 7.06 12.86 4.18
CA ILE A 179 5.77 12.46 4.78
C ILE A 179 5.48 10.98 4.58
N THR A 180 5.74 10.45 3.37
CA THR A 180 5.43 9.04 3.07
C THR A 180 6.40 8.05 3.70
N THR A 181 7.52 8.54 4.25
CA THR A 181 8.57 7.76 4.91
C THR A 181 8.69 8.04 6.41
N ASP A 182 7.90 8.96 6.95
CA ASP A 182 7.74 9.11 8.40
C ASP A 182 7.00 7.90 8.96
N SER A 183 7.53 7.27 10.01
CA SER A 183 6.88 6.10 10.65
C SER A 183 5.68 6.50 11.51
N SER A 184 5.77 7.66 12.14
CA SER A 184 4.71 8.28 12.91
C SER A 184 4.93 9.79 13.01
N ASP A 185 3.87 10.49 13.40
CA ASP A 185 3.90 11.91 13.73
C ASP A 185 2.80 12.24 14.75
N THR A 186 3.00 13.27 15.56
CA THR A 186 2.05 13.73 16.57
C THR A 186 1.43 15.04 16.13
N ILE A 187 0.12 15.04 15.89
CA ILE A 187 -0.61 16.21 15.39
C ILE A 187 -1.51 16.76 16.49
N ASN A 188 -1.50 18.09 16.65
CA ASN A 188 -2.43 18.78 17.54
C ASN A 188 -3.84 18.81 16.91
N ILE A 189 -4.77 18.12 17.54
CA ILE A 189 -6.20 18.08 17.17
C ILE A 189 -6.98 18.80 18.26
N ASN A 190 -7.36 20.06 18.01
CA ASN A 190 -8.15 20.89 18.93
C ASN A 190 -7.57 20.97 20.35
N GLY A 191 -6.26 21.19 20.46
CA GLY A 191 -5.54 21.29 21.74
C GLY A 191 -5.09 19.95 22.33
N ARG A 192 -5.30 18.83 21.62
CA ARG A 192 -4.86 17.49 22.05
C ARG A 192 -3.82 16.93 21.10
N GLU A 193 -2.70 16.47 21.63
CA GLU A 193 -1.71 15.72 20.86
C GLU A 193 -2.23 14.31 20.54
N VAL A 194 -2.29 13.99 19.25
CA VAL A 194 -2.73 12.67 18.76
C VAL A 194 -1.63 12.08 17.89
N GLU A 195 -1.13 10.91 18.28
CA GLU A 195 -0.14 10.18 17.49
C GLU A 195 -0.82 9.47 16.30
N TYR A 196 -0.21 9.63 15.12
CA TYR A 196 -0.58 9.02 13.85
C TYR A 196 0.57 8.17 13.34
N HIS A 197 0.26 6.98 12.81
CA HIS A 197 1.27 6.08 12.26
C HIS A 197 1.12 5.96 10.76
N ASN A 198 2.24 5.63 10.11
CA ASN A 198 2.24 5.29 8.71
C ASN A 198 1.37 4.06 8.44
N SER A 199 0.51 4.17 7.44
CA SER A 199 -0.33 3.07 6.96
C SER A 199 0.49 1.89 6.42
N ASN A 200 1.74 2.12 6.03
CA ASN A 200 2.70 1.10 5.62
C ASN A 200 3.63 0.72 6.78
N ARG A 201 3.37 -0.43 7.42
CA ARG A 201 4.20 -0.96 8.54
C ARG A 201 5.64 -1.34 8.14
N LEU A 202 5.99 -1.30 6.86
CA LEU A 202 7.36 -1.51 6.40
C LEU A 202 8.22 -0.24 6.55
N VAL A 203 7.58 0.94 6.64
CA VAL A 203 8.27 2.21 6.92
C VAL A 203 8.84 2.18 8.34
N GLY A 204 10.12 2.52 8.47
CA GLY A 204 10.86 2.42 9.74
C GLY A 204 11.24 1.00 10.16
N ALA A 205 10.79 -0.04 9.44
CA ALA A 205 11.13 -1.41 9.79
C ALA A 205 12.59 -1.76 9.44
N LYS A 206 13.25 -2.53 10.31
CA LYS A 206 14.66 -2.90 10.13
C LYS A 206 14.92 -3.53 8.75
N GLY A 207 15.95 -3.00 8.07
CA GLY A 207 16.39 -3.48 6.76
C GLY A 207 15.58 -2.95 5.58
N TRP A 208 14.59 -2.09 5.79
CA TRP A 208 13.89 -1.40 4.71
C TRP A 208 14.45 0.00 4.51
N GLU A 209 14.94 0.28 3.31
CA GLU A 209 15.27 1.62 2.86
C GLU A 209 14.20 2.04 1.85
N ILE A 210 13.25 2.86 2.31
CA ILE A 210 12.07 3.28 1.55
C ILE A 210 12.19 4.77 1.30
N GLY A 211 12.16 5.19 0.03
CA GLY A 211 12.23 6.60 -0.37
C GLY A 211 10.87 7.24 -0.68
N LEU A 212 9.83 6.42 -0.87
CA LEU A 212 8.44 6.85 -1.02
C LEU A 212 7.53 5.66 -0.75
N SER A 213 6.38 5.88 -0.09
CA SER A 213 5.37 4.83 0.00
C SER A 213 3.92 5.33 0.05
N LYS A 214 2.99 4.55 -0.50
CA LYS A 214 1.57 4.78 -0.26
C LYS A 214 0.82 3.47 -0.28
N THR A 215 -0.04 3.26 0.72
CA THR A 215 -0.99 2.14 0.72
C THR A 215 -2.37 2.59 0.23
N GLY A 216 -3.16 1.64 -0.25
CA GLY A 216 -4.58 1.83 -0.53
C GLY A 216 -5.39 0.58 -0.19
N TYR A 217 -6.64 0.79 0.22
CA TYR A 217 -7.61 -0.29 0.36
C TYR A 217 -9.03 0.24 0.20
N THR A 218 -9.79 -0.43 -0.67
CA THR A 218 -11.25 -0.48 -0.65
C THR A 218 -11.65 -1.93 -0.96
N LEU A 219 -12.93 -2.27 -0.83
CA LEU A 219 -13.40 -3.61 -1.20
C LEU A 219 -13.14 -3.90 -2.68
N GLU A 220 -13.33 -2.90 -3.55
CA GLU A 220 -13.22 -3.00 -5.01
C GLU A 220 -11.76 -2.98 -5.50
N ALA A 221 -10.89 -2.21 -4.84
CA ALA A 221 -9.47 -2.10 -5.21
C ALA A 221 -8.63 -3.28 -4.69
N GLY A 222 -9.11 -3.98 -3.66
CA GLY A 222 -8.26 -4.84 -2.85
C GLY A 222 -7.17 -4.02 -2.15
N ARG A 223 -6.09 -4.69 -1.73
CA ARG A 223 -4.95 -4.05 -1.06
C ARG A 223 -3.92 -3.60 -2.09
N CYS A 224 -3.72 -2.29 -2.20
CA CYS A 224 -2.77 -1.66 -3.10
C CYS A 224 -1.56 -1.09 -2.35
N LEU A 225 -0.41 -0.99 -3.03
CA LEU A 225 0.84 -0.43 -2.50
C LEU A 225 1.70 0.14 -3.63
N ILE A 226 2.21 1.35 -3.43
CA ILE A 226 3.35 1.91 -4.17
C ILE A 226 4.50 2.02 -3.20
N MET A 227 5.70 1.58 -3.59
CA MET A 227 6.93 1.83 -2.86
C MET A 227 8.09 2.13 -3.79
N ARG A 228 8.94 3.06 -3.38
CA ARG A 228 10.30 3.21 -3.90
C ARG A 228 11.26 2.70 -2.85
N ILE A 229 12.09 1.74 -3.21
CA ILE A 229 13.02 1.10 -2.28
C ILE A 229 14.43 1.06 -2.83
N LYS A 230 15.38 0.99 -1.92
CA LYS A 230 16.74 0.56 -2.22
C LYS A 230 16.98 -0.83 -1.63
N SER A 231 17.45 -1.76 -2.45
CA SER A 231 17.79 -3.13 -2.02
C SER A 231 19.06 -3.59 -2.74
N ALA A 232 20.06 -4.02 -1.98
CA ALA A 232 21.35 -4.49 -2.50
C ALA A 232 21.98 -3.52 -3.52
N GLY A 233 21.94 -2.22 -3.23
CA GLY A 233 22.48 -1.17 -4.10
C GLY A 233 21.60 -0.77 -5.28
N LYS A 234 20.49 -1.47 -5.54
CA LYS A 234 19.54 -1.15 -6.62
C LYS A 234 18.38 -0.30 -6.09
N ASN A 235 18.08 0.78 -6.79
CA ASN A 235 16.87 1.57 -6.58
C ASN A 235 15.76 1.03 -7.48
N ALA A 236 14.58 0.77 -6.91
CA ALA A 236 13.46 0.25 -7.66
C ALA A 236 12.13 0.84 -7.18
N THR A 237 11.24 1.08 -8.14
CA THR A 237 9.85 1.44 -7.88
C THR A 237 8.97 0.22 -8.13
N LEU A 238 8.14 -0.14 -7.14
CA LEU A 238 7.15 -1.21 -7.25
C LEU A 238 5.73 -0.69 -7.06
N VAL A 239 4.82 -1.24 -7.86
CA VAL A 239 3.37 -1.07 -7.76
C VAL A 239 2.75 -2.45 -7.61
N LEU A 240 1.97 -2.63 -6.54
CA LEU A 240 1.22 -3.85 -6.23
C LEU A 240 -0.27 -3.48 -6.14
N LEU A 241 -1.12 -4.10 -6.95
CA LEU A 241 -2.55 -3.81 -6.99
C LEU A 241 -3.37 -5.07 -6.76
N ASN A 242 -4.49 -4.87 -6.06
CA ASN A 242 -5.50 -5.89 -5.83
C ASN A 242 -4.94 -7.16 -5.16
N ALA A 243 -4.15 -7.02 -4.10
CA ALA A 243 -3.89 -8.14 -3.20
C ALA A 243 -5.11 -8.42 -2.33
N ARG A 244 -5.48 -9.70 -2.17
CA ARG A 244 -6.65 -10.10 -1.37
C ARG A 244 -6.52 -9.79 0.13
N ALA A 245 -5.28 -9.76 0.64
CA ALA A 245 -5.00 -9.51 2.05
C ALA A 245 -3.74 -8.66 2.23
N SER A 246 -3.66 -7.92 3.34
CA SER A 246 -2.47 -7.12 3.68
C SER A 246 -1.23 -7.99 3.82
N SER A 247 -1.37 -9.22 4.34
CA SER A 247 -0.29 -10.20 4.45
C SER A 247 0.27 -10.61 3.09
N ALA A 248 -0.60 -10.84 2.09
CA ALA A 248 -0.16 -11.15 0.73
C ALA A 248 0.65 -9.99 0.12
N ARG A 249 0.15 -8.76 0.26
CA ARG A 249 0.86 -7.56 -0.22
C ARG A 249 2.22 -7.35 0.45
N VAL A 250 2.33 -7.62 1.75
CA VAL A 250 3.60 -7.55 2.48
C VAL A 250 4.56 -8.66 2.05
N LEU A 251 4.05 -9.88 1.84
CA LEU A 251 4.83 -10.99 1.34
C LEU A 251 5.38 -10.73 -0.07
N ASP A 252 4.57 -10.14 -0.96
CA ASP A 252 5.00 -9.70 -2.28
C ASP A 252 6.17 -8.72 -2.19
N ALA A 253 6.07 -7.69 -1.34
CA ALA A 253 7.15 -6.72 -1.14
C ALA A 253 8.43 -7.40 -0.62
N LEU A 254 8.32 -8.37 0.30
CA LEU A 254 9.46 -9.16 0.80
C LEU A 254 10.10 -10.01 -0.30
N ASN A 255 9.28 -10.69 -1.11
CA ASN A 255 9.75 -11.52 -2.22
C ASN A 255 10.46 -10.68 -3.29
N ILE A 256 9.90 -9.51 -3.63
CA ILE A 256 10.53 -8.56 -4.55
C ILE A 256 11.87 -8.06 -3.99
N ARG A 257 11.92 -7.67 -2.70
CA ARG A 257 13.16 -7.22 -2.06
C ARG A 257 14.26 -8.29 -2.10
N ARG A 258 13.90 -9.57 -1.86
CA ARG A 258 14.82 -10.73 -1.96
C ARG A 258 15.29 -10.95 -3.39
N PHE A 259 14.37 -10.88 -4.36
CA PHE A 259 14.68 -10.97 -5.78
C PHE A 259 15.69 -9.89 -6.21
N LEU A 260 15.48 -8.63 -5.80
CA LEU A 260 16.40 -7.53 -6.10
C LEU A 260 17.80 -7.77 -5.52
N ALA A 261 17.88 -8.42 -4.36
CA ALA A 261 19.13 -8.79 -3.69
C ALA A 261 19.85 -10.00 -4.32
N GLY A 262 19.35 -10.56 -5.43
CA GLY A 262 19.96 -11.70 -6.10
C GLY A 262 19.65 -13.05 -5.46
N GLY A 263 18.69 -13.11 -4.52
CA GLY A 263 18.24 -14.37 -3.95
C GLY A 263 17.45 -15.18 -4.98
N SER A 264 18.05 -16.24 -5.52
CA SER A 264 17.37 -17.25 -6.33
C SER A 264 16.69 -18.35 -5.50
N GLU A 265 16.58 -18.19 -4.19
CA GLU A 265 16.02 -19.22 -3.31
C GLU A 265 14.73 -18.75 -2.64
N THR A 266 13.63 -19.42 -3.00
CA THR A 266 12.47 -19.54 -2.12
C THR A 266 12.91 -20.29 -0.86
N ALA A 267 13.53 -19.60 0.09
CA ALA A 267 13.43 -20.02 1.47
C ALA A 267 11.95 -19.97 1.82
N GLN A 268 11.28 -21.13 1.73
CA GLN A 268 9.95 -21.30 2.26
C GLN A 268 9.96 -20.67 3.66
N PRO A 269 8.98 -19.82 4.02
CA PRO A 269 8.88 -19.37 5.39
C PRO A 269 8.81 -20.63 6.25
N LYS A 270 9.79 -20.80 7.16
CA LYS A 270 9.61 -21.73 8.28
C LYS A 270 8.35 -21.25 8.97
N VAL A 271 7.24 -21.92 8.72
CA VAL A 271 6.03 -21.78 9.53
C VAL A 271 6.46 -22.20 10.92
N LEU A 272 6.80 -21.23 11.77
CA LEU A 272 6.85 -21.47 13.19
C LEU A 272 5.40 -21.74 13.58
N LEU A 273 5.02 -23.01 13.60
CA LEU A 273 3.76 -23.44 14.20
C LEU A 273 3.76 -22.86 15.61
N ALA A 274 2.83 -21.95 15.88
CA ALA A 274 2.57 -21.50 17.22
C ALA A 274 2.26 -22.73 18.07
N SER A 275 3.06 -22.94 19.11
CA SER A 275 2.83 -23.99 20.11
C SER A 275 1.44 -23.78 20.71
N THR A 276 0.47 -24.61 20.33
CA THR A 276 -0.81 -24.72 21.02
C THR A 276 -0.61 -25.49 22.33
N ARG A 277 0.02 -24.84 23.31
CA ARG A 277 -0.08 -25.22 24.71
C ARG A 277 -0.87 -24.17 25.45
N HIS A 278 -2.19 -24.33 25.39
CA HIS A 278 -3.14 -24.13 26.50
C HIS A 278 -4.54 -24.03 25.90
N HIS A 279 -5.33 -25.08 26.07
CA HIS A 279 -6.75 -25.07 26.42
C HIS A 279 -7.22 -26.53 26.53
N ARG A 280 -6.84 -27.18 27.64
CA ARG A 280 -7.54 -28.35 28.16
C ARG A 280 -7.66 -28.18 29.66
N ARG A 281 -8.74 -27.53 30.07
CA ARG A 281 -9.46 -27.74 31.34
C ARG A 281 -10.66 -26.82 31.30
N VAL A 282 -11.84 -27.41 31.11
CA VAL A 282 -13.09 -27.19 31.86
C VAL A 282 -14.18 -27.87 31.04
N ILE A 283 -14.35 -29.19 31.19
CA ILE A 283 -15.64 -29.88 31.13
C ILE A 283 -15.48 -31.16 31.97
N ALA A 284 -15.92 -31.13 33.22
CA ALA A 284 -16.33 -32.32 33.98
C ALA A 284 -16.81 -31.90 35.38
N ILE A 285 -17.98 -31.29 35.48
CA ILE A 285 -18.81 -31.43 36.68
C ILE A 285 -20.24 -31.66 36.19
N LEU A 286 -20.75 -32.84 36.53
CA LEU A 286 -22.15 -33.25 36.68
C LEU A 286 -22.36 -34.65 36.09
N LYS A 287 -22.13 -35.68 36.92
CA LYS A 287 -23.07 -36.80 37.03
C LYS A 287 -23.08 -37.35 38.47
N PRO A 288 -24.26 -37.78 38.96
CA PRO A 288 -24.50 -38.13 40.36
C PRO A 288 -24.14 -39.60 40.62
N ASN A 289 -23.85 -39.96 41.87
CA ASN A 289 -23.99 -41.35 42.29
C ASN A 289 -24.54 -41.50 43.70
N ARG A 290 -25.64 -42.23 43.77
CA ARG A 290 -26.30 -42.76 44.97
C ARG A 290 -25.54 -44.00 45.45
N HIS A 291 -25.46 -44.19 46.77
CA HIS A 291 -25.73 -45.44 47.51
C HIS A 291 -25.46 -45.20 49.02
N HIS A 292 -26.50 -45.27 49.87
CA HIS A 292 -26.72 -46.30 50.92
C HIS A 292 -25.72 -46.25 52.09
N ARG A 293 -26.06 -46.14 53.39
CA ARG A 293 -27.10 -46.83 54.21
C ARG A 293 -27.30 -46.15 55.59
N ARG A 294 -28.56 -46.20 56.07
CA ARG A 294 -29.13 -46.32 57.44
C ARG A 294 -28.26 -46.14 58.69
N VAL A 295 -28.82 -45.44 59.70
CA VAL A 295 -29.15 -45.97 61.06
C VAL A 295 -30.36 -45.20 61.63
N ALA A 296 -31.30 -45.90 62.28
CA ALA A 296 -32.45 -45.38 63.06
C ALA A 296 -32.05 -45.25 64.57
N PRO A 297 -32.91 -44.96 65.57
CA PRO A 297 -34.35 -45.26 65.72
C PRO A 297 -35.29 -44.10 65.35
#